data_AF-A0A7X0AZS8-F1
#
_entry.id   AF-A0A7X0AZS8-F1
#
_cell.length_a   1.000
_cell.length_b   1.000
_cell.length_c   1.000
_cell.angle_alpha   90.00
_cell.angle_beta   90.00
_cell.angle_gamma   90.00
#
_symmetry.space_group_name_H-M   'P 1'
#
loop_
_entity.id
_entity.type
_entity.pdbx_description
1 polymer ?
#
loop_
_entity_poly.entity_id
_entity_poly.type
_entity_poly.pdbx_seq_one_letter_code
_entity_poly.pdbx_strand_id
1 'polypeptide(L)'
;MAVITNSTFDPLKARCNVRLQQGVPIVDADWNELDDIRKFELRAFLKWYVGDGIPDGSDGFRIDATGATDDFIIRAGVAPAAPGTTNYAIALRNTGRCIADGLDVLIQADISYKGQALFTAPGPDGAPKIQPIPVLNGNVLVYLDISERLVTAQEDPSLVLSGLGTESCARMRREWCVRTRVGTTIPAPGDTDFIAGHVYYGLAVIARQLITPTTAVAILQTAITDIRHKGLSISALEKRLAKLESLLLLPAFSAPGGQLVPKTGLVGNVVKLEGRNFNIGTPTVTFGNIAAVLSAPPTSGEVAVVVPNLPNGVYTVSISTDGGGPVTSVDHFTVLGGGGGGPVNGPTLDPATPFVPKSGPKGQNVVITGTNFNQPGLAVSFGVTPAVIVNSSATQITVTVPTLVAGPYTITVNTSAGAIASATPFNAL
;
A
#
# COMPACT_ATOMS: atom_id res chain seq x y z
N MET A 1 -36.64 -32.85 33.22
CA MET A 1 -35.64 -32.27 32.31
C MET A 1 -36.09 -30.85 32.04
N ALA A 2 -35.23 -29.84 32.24
CA ALA A 2 -35.59 -28.48 31.86
C ALA A 2 -35.82 -28.42 30.34
N VAL A 3 -36.95 -27.86 29.91
CA VAL A 3 -37.25 -27.65 28.50
C VAL A 3 -36.69 -26.29 28.13
N ILE A 4 -35.87 -26.23 27.08
CA ILE A 4 -35.34 -24.96 26.57
C ILE A 4 -36.43 -24.30 25.74
N THR A 5 -36.78 -23.08 26.12
CA THR A 5 -37.74 -22.27 25.37
C THR A 5 -37.20 -21.99 23.97
N ASN A 6 -38.04 -22.24 22.96
CA ASN A 6 -37.68 -21.99 21.56
C ASN A 6 -37.29 -20.52 21.37
N SER A 7 -36.22 -20.29 20.61
CA SER A 7 -35.84 -18.93 20.24
C SER A 7 -36.95 -18.27 19.40
N THR A 8 -37.35 -17.07 19.82
CA THR A 8 -38.29 -16.19 19.09
C THR A 8 -37.56 -15.22 18.15
N PHE A 9 -36.23 -15.25 18.15
CA PHE A 9 -35.40 -14.38 17.33
C PHE A 9 -35.55 -14.72 15.84
N ASP A 10 -35.82 -13.68 15.05
CA ASP A 10 -35.89 -13.74 13.59
C ASP A 10 -35.03 -12.60 13.02
N PRO A 11 -33.85 -12.91 12.45
CA PRO A 11 -32.94 -11.88 11.96
C PRO A 11 -33.54 -11.05 10.80
N LEU A 12 -34.56 -11.56 10.10
CA LEU A 12 -35.20 -10.85 8.99
C LEU A 12 -36.17 -9.77 9.48
N LYS A 13 -36.58 -9.79 10.75
CA LYS A 13 -37.43 -8.74 11.35
C LYS A 13 -36.64 -7.53 11.84
N ALA A 14 -35.31 -7.53 11.71
CA ALA A 14 -34.43 -6.42 12.09
C ALA A 14 -34.63 -5.90 13.53
N ARG A 15 -34.99 -6.78 14.47
CA ARG A 15 -35.06 -6.43 15.89
C ARG A 15 -33.65 -6.35 16.46
N CYS A 16 -33.33 -5.22 17.10
CA CYS A 16 -31.98 -4.95 17.64
C CYS A 16 -31.89 -4.96 19.17
N ASN A 17 -33.02 -5.06 19.89
CA ASN A 17 -33.00 -5.16 21.35
C ASN A 17 -34.37 -5.62 21.90
N VAL A 18 -34.37 -6.13 23.13
CA VAL A 18 -35.57 -6.37 23.95
C VAL A 18 -35.74 -5.20 24.93
N ARG A 19 -36.98 -4.71 25.08
CA ARG A 19 -37.31 -3.60 25.98
C ARG A 19 -38.30 -4.08 27.04
N LEU A 20 -37.88 -4.09 28.30
CA LEU A 20 -38.75 -4.44 29.42
C LEU A 20 -39.87 -3.41 29.58
N GLN A 21 -41.10 -3.89 29.73
CA GLN A 21 -42.26 -3.06 30.02
C GLN A 21 -42.49 -3.01 31.54
N GLN A 22 -42.90 -1.84 32.03
CA GLN A 22 -43.23 -1.68 33.44
C GLN A 22 -44.48 -2.52 33.78
N GLY A 23 -44.41 -3.31 34.86
CA GLY A 23 -45.54 -4.11 35.35
C GLY A 23 -45.80 -5.42 34.59
N VAL A 24 -44.93 -5.81 33.67
CA VAL A 24 -45.04 -7.07 32.89
C VAL A 24 -43.99 -8.09 33.39
N PRO A 25 -44.33 -9.39 33.51
CA PRO A 25 -43.38 -10.43 33.92
C PRO A 25 -42.18 -10.56 32.97
N ILE A 26 -41.03 -10.95 33.52
CA ILE A 26 -39.85 -11.33 32.74
C ILE A 26 -39.92 -12.84 32.49
N VAL A 27 -39.81 -13.24 31.22
CA VAL A 27 -39.76 -14.64 30.81
C VAL A 27 -38.40 -14.98 30.22
N ASP A 28 -38.03 -16.25 30.28
CA ASP A 28 -36.79 -16.79 29.72
C ASP A 28 -36.71 -16.61 28.19
N ALA A 29 -37.83 -16.65 27.47
CA ALA A 29 -37.92 -16.37 26.05
C ALA A 29 -37.30 -15.01 25.68
N ASP A 30 -37.60 -13.96 26.45
CA ASP A 30 -37.11 -12.59 26.23
C ASP A 30 -35.61 -12.49 26.50
N TRP A 31 -35.11 -13.22 27.50
CA TRP A 31 -33.68 -13.30 27.79
C TRP A 31 -32.92 -14.00 26.66
N ASN A 32 -33.46 -15.10 26.14
CA ASN A 32 -32.88 -15.83 25.02
C ASN A 32 -32.90 -15.01 23.73
N GLU A 33 -34.01 -14.32 23.42
CA GLU A 33 -34.09 -13.42 22.25
C GLU A 33 -33.08 -12.27 22.35
N LEU A 34 -32.87 -11.71 23.55
CA LEU A 34 -31.87 -10.67 23.76
C LEU A 34 -30.43 -11.15 23.48
N ASP A 35 -30.07 -12.37 23.93
CA ASP A 35 -28.74 -12.93 23.69
C ASP A 35 -28.52 -13.30 22.22
N ASP A 36 -29.54 -13.91 21.59
CA ASP A 36 -29.51 -14.26 20.17
C ASP A 36 -29.35 -13.03 19.26
N ILE A 37 -30.04 -11.92 19.57
CA ILE A 37 -29.87 -10.64 18.88
C ILE A 37 -28.41 -10.16 18.96
N ARG A 38 -27.83 -10.13 20.17
CA ARG A 38 -26.45 -9.66 20.38
C ARG A 38 -25.42 -10.54 19.68
N LYS A 39 -25.61 -11.86 19.75
CA LYS A 39 -24.77 -12.83 19.06
C LYS A 39 -24.85 -12.65 17.54
N PHE A 40 -26.04 -12.45 16.98
CA PHE A 40 -26.22 -12.23 15.56
C PHE A 40 -25.57 -10.91 15.09
N GLU A 41 -25.76 -9.81 15.82
CA GLU A 41 -25.12 -8.52 15.49
C GLU A 41 -23.60 -8.64 15.47
N LEU A 42 -23.00 -9.30 16.48
CA LEU A 42 -21.56 -9.52 16.51
C LEU A 42 -21.08 -10.40 15.35
N ARG A 43 -21.78 -11.51 15.07
CA ARG A 43 -21.46 -12.39 13.94
C ARG A 43 -21.56 -11.65 12.61
N ALA A 44 -22.61 -10.85 12.41
CA ALA A 44 -22.81 -10.06 11.20
C ALA A 44 -21.68 -9.02 11.02
N PHE A 45 -21.28 -8.35 12.10
CA PHE A 45 -20.16 -7.42 12.07
C PHE A 45 -18.85 -8.12 11.66
N LEU A 46 -18.53 -9.24 12.31
CA LEU A 46 -17.33 -10.02 12.02
C LEU A 46 -17.34 -10.56 10.58
N LYS A 47 -18.46 -11.12 10.12
CA LYS A 47 -18.59 -11.67 8.76
C LYS A 47 -18.39 -10.62 7.68
N TRP A 48 -19.10 -9.50 7.77
CA TRP A 48 -19.19 -8.55 6.65
C TRP A 48 -18.12 -7.47 6.65
N TYR A 49 -17.65 -7.05 7.83
CA TYR A 49 -16.70 -5.94 7.93
C TYR A 49 -15.28 -6.39 8.26
N VAL A 50 -15.11 -7.52 8.95
CA VAL A 50 -13.78 -8.09 9.23
C VAL A 50 -13.43 -9.14 8.17
N GLY A 51 -14.31 -10.11 7.94
CA GLY A 51 -14.12 -11.23 7.02
C GLY A 51 -13.50 -12.46 7.70
N ASP A 52 -13.26 -13.48 6.88
CA ASP A 52 -12.81 -14.80 7.34
C ASP A 52 -11.29 -14.97 7.28
N GLY A 53 -10.73 -15.61 8.31
CA GLY A 53 -9.36 -16.13 8.37
C GLY A 53 -8.66 -15.91 9.72
N ILE A 54 -7.34 -15.73 9.68
CA ILE A 54 -6.47 -15.67 10.85
C ILE A 54 -6.16 -14.22 11.25
N PRO A 55 -6.40 -13.83 12.53
CA PRO A 55 -6.11 -12.49 13.01
C PRO A 55 -4.60 -12.21 13.03
N ASP A 56 -4.25 -10.92 12.97
CA ASP A 56 -2.85 -10.47 13.04
C ASP A 56 -2.18 -10.87 14.36
N GLY A 57 -0.88 -11.16 14.31
CA GLY A 57 -0.12 -11.64 15.47
C GLY A 57 -0.35 -13.12 15.85
N SER A 58 -1.19 -13.85 15.11
CA SER A 58 -1.38 -15.30 15.25
C SER A 58 -1.10 -16.00 13.91
N ASP A 59 -0.63 -17.25 13.99
CA ASP A 59 -0.54 -18.16 12.85
C ASP A 59 -1.33 -19.45 13.11
N GLY A 60 -2.44 -19.33 13.86
CA GLY A 60 -3.27 -20.44 14.29
C GLY A 60 -3.90 -21.22 13.12
N PHE A 61 -4.13 -22.51 13.33
CA PHE A 61 -4.63 -23.46 12.33
C PHE A 61 -3.69 -23.66 11.12
N ARG A 62 -2.39 -23.32 11.22
CA ARG A 62 -1.42 -23.66 10.18
C ARG A 62 -1.28 -25.17 10.07
N ILE A 63 -1.24 -25.67 8.84
CA ILE A 63 -1.01 -27.08 8.55
C ILE A 63 0.47 -27.31 8.25
N ASP A 64 1.14 -28.08 9.10
CA ASP A 64 2.54 -28.47 8.95
C ASP A 64 2.68 -29.97 8.72
N ALA A 65 3.59 -30.34 7.83
CA ALA A 65 3.95 -31.73 7.59
C ALA A 65 4.66 -32.33 8.81
N THR A 66 4.32 -33.59 9.11
CA THR A 66 5.04 -34.42 10.10
C THR A 66 6.08 -35.34 9.45
N GLY A 67 6.03 -35.49 8.12
CA GLY A 67 6.72 -36.55 7.40
C GLY A 67 5.98 -37.90 7.41
N ALA A 68 4.80 -37.98 8.02
CA ALA A 68 3.93 -39.16 7.95
C ALA A 68 3.17 -39.21 6.62
N THR A 69 2.71 -40.41 6.22
CA THR A 69 1.92 -40.61 5.00
C THR A 69 0.45 -40.24 5.16
N ASP A 70 -0.03 -40.11 6.38
CA ASP A 70 -1.46 -40.02 6.70
C ASP A 70 -1.76 -39.15 7.94
N ASP A 71 -0.84 -38.26 8.31
CA ASP A 71 -1.02 -37.32 9.43
C ASP A 71 -0.29 -36.00 9.13
N PHE A 72 -0.75 -34.92 9.77
CA PHE A 72 -0.13 -33.60 9.76
C PHE A 72 -0.41 -32.90 11.10
N ILE A 73 0.34 -31.85 11.42
CA ILE A 73 0.10 -31.05 12.63
C ILE A 73 -0.74 -29.84 12.28
N ILE A 74 -1.78 -29.60 13.08
CA ILE A 74 -2.57 -28.38 13.12
C ILE A 74 -1.99 -27.52 14.24
N ARG A 75 -1.39 -26.38 13.89
CA ARG A 75 -0.65 -25.54 14.83
C ARG A 75 -1.57 -24.60 15.58
N ALA A 76 -1.34 -24.42 16.88
CA ALA A 76 -1.92 -23.33 17.65
C ALA A 76 -1.38 -21.97 17.18
N GLY A 77 -0.14 -21.93 16.67
CA GLY A 77 0.40 -20.76 15.97
C GLY A 77 0.56 -19.51 16.86
N VAL A 78 0.73 -19.70 18.15
CA VAL A 78 0.95 -18.65 19.17
C VAL A 78 1.94 -19.16 20.22
N ALA A 79 2.64 -18.25 20.89
CA ALA A 79 3.55 -18.61 21.96
C ALA A 79 2.78 -19.18 23.17
N PRO A 80 3.30 -20.23 23.83
CA PRO A 80 2.67 -20.79 25.02
C PRO A 80 2.60 -19.74 26.14
N ALA A 81 1.55 -19.80 26.95
CA ALA A 81 1.39 -18.93 28.10
C ALA A 81 2.43 -19.27 29.19
N ALA A 82 2.87 -18.27 29.94
CA ALA A 82 3.70 -18.50 31.11
C ALA A 82 2.93 -19.29 32.19
N PRO A 83 3.61 -20.13 32.99
CA PRO A 83 2.97 -20.81 34.11
C PRO A 83 2.26 -19.82 35.06
N GLY A 84 1.05 -20.17 35.50
CA GLY A 84 0.23 -19.33 36.38
C GLY A 84 -0.58 -18.22 35.67
N THR A 85 -0.50 -18.12 34.34
CA THR A 85 -1.35 -17.20 33.57
C THR A 85 -2.83 -17.58 33.71
N THR A 86 -3.72 -16.60 33.91
CA THR A 86 -5.16 -16.85 34.04
C THR A 86 -5.79 -17.27 32.71
N ASN A 87 -6.88 -18.05 32.76
CA ASN A 87 -7.61 -18.47 31.56
C ASN A 87 -8.06 -17.29 30.68
N TYR A 88 -8.44 -16.16 31.30
CA TYR A 88 -8.78 -14.94 30.57
C TYR A 88 -7.61 -14.42 29.74
N ALA A 89 -6.42 -14.33 30.34
CA ALA A 89 -5.23 -13.87 29.64
C ALA A 89 -4.76 -14.87 28.57
N ILE A 90 -4.85 -16.18 28.85
CA ILE A 90 -4.54 -17.24 27.87
C ILE A 90 -5.44 -17.12 26.64
N ALA A 91 -6.75 -17.01 26.86
CA ALA A 91 -7.73 -16.89 25.78
C ALA A 91 -7.50 -15.64 24.91
N LEU A 92 -7.06 -14.53 25.52
CA LEU A 92 -6.86 -13.27 24.81
C LEU A 92 -5.52 -13.19 24.07
N ARG A 93 -4.43 -13.78 24.60
CA ARG A 93 -3.06 -13.52 24.11
C ARG A 93 -2.26 -14.75 23.69
N ASN A 94 -2.65 -15.95 24.14
CA ASN A 94 -1.87 -17.18 23.96
C ASN A 94 -2.71 -18.31 23.38
N THR A 95 -3.73 -17.97 22.60
CA THR A 95 -4.60 -18.94 21.93
C THR A 95 -4.70 -18.60 20.45
N GLY A 96 -4.49 -19.59 19.58
CA GLY A 96 -4.66 -19.44 18.14
C GLY A 96 -6.12 -19.25 17.79
N ARG A 97 -6.39 -18.44 16.77
CA ARG A 97 -7.75 -18.03 16.41
C ARG A 97 -7.99 -18.15 14.91
N CYS A 98 -9.23 -18.46 14.56
CA CYS A 98 -9.72 -18.36 13.19
C CYS A 98 -11.16 -17.85 13.24
N ILE A 99 -11.49 -16.91 12.35
CA ILE A 99 -12.86 -16.45 12.12
C ILE A 99 -13.34 -17.06 10.81
N ALA A 100 -14.52 -17.68 10.81
CA ALA A 100 -15.20 -18.10 9.59
C ALA A 100 -16.70 -17.87 9.70
N ASP A 101 -17.29 -17.22 8.69
CA ASP A 101 -18.69 -16.79 8.69
C ASP A 101 -19.10 -16.02 9.96
N GLY A 102 -18.16 -15.24 10.51
CA GLY A 102 -18.29 -14.50 11.76
C GLY A 102 -18.23 -15.34 13.05
N LEU A 103 -17.92 -16.64 12.95
CA LEU A 103 -17.69 -17.53 14.08
C LEU A 103 -16.20 -17.57 14.44
N ASP A 104 -15.87 -17.16 15.67
CA ASP A 104 -14.52 -17.21 16.24
C ASP A 104 -14.24 -18.57 16.90
N VAL A 105 -13.22 -19.29 16.45
CA VAL A 105 -12.79 -20.57 17.04
C VAL A 105 -11.37 -20.50 17.57
N LEU A 106 -11.12 -21.30 18.61
CA LEU A 106 -9.90 -21.28 19.39
C LEU A 106 -9.13 -22.60 19.27
N ILE A 107 -7.83 -22.53 19.01
CA ILE A 107 -6.89 -23.64 19.13
C ILE A 107 -5.83 -23.32 20.19
N GLN A 108 -5.85 -24.09 21.29
CA GLN A 108 -5.04 -23.83 22.47
C GLN A 108 -3.65 -24.47 22.41
N ALA A 109 -3.51 -25.58 21.68
CA ALA A 109 -2.27 -26.32 21.55
C ALA A 109 -2.19 -26.98 20.16
N ASP A 110 -0.96 -27.26 19.73
CA ASP A 110 -0.71 -28.05 18.54
C ASP A 110 -1.35 -29.43 18.70
N ILE A 111 -2.05 -29.89 17.66
CA ILE A 111 -2.72 -31.18 17.64
C ILE A 111 -2.49 -31.85 16.29
N SER A 112 -2.22 -33.16 16.27
CA SER A 112 -2.13 -33.88 14.99
C SER A 112 -3.54 -34.11 14.42
N TYR A 113 -3.64 -34.28 13.10
CA TYR A 113 -4.91 -34.56 12.43
C TYR A 113 -5.62 -35.76 13.04
N LYS A 114 -4.85 -36.83 13.34
CA LYS A 114 -5.35 -38.03 14.02
C LYS A 114 -5.57 -37.87 15.52
N GLY A 115 -4.93 -36.89 16.15
CA GLY A 115 -5.06 -36.60 17.58
C GLY A 115 -6.37 -35.91 17.96
N GLN A 116 -7.12 -35.40 16.98
CA GLN A 116 -8.42 -34.79 17.20
C GLN A 116 -9.43 -35.79 17.79
N ALA A 117 -10.23 -35.36 18.77
CA ALA A 117 -11.19 -36.23 19.46
C ALA A 117 -12.16 -36.96 18.50
N LEU A 118 -12.62 -36.26 17.44
CA LEU A 118 -13.54 -36.83 16.45
C LEU A 118 -12.87 -37.81 15.46
N PHE A 119 -11.56 -38.05 15.55
CA PHE A 119 -10.87 -39.02 14.70
C PHE A 119 -11.05 -40.47 15.17
N THR A 120 -11.32 -40.69 16.46
CA THR A 120 -11.48 -42.04 17.02
C THR A 120 -12.94 -42.48 17.00
N ALA A 121 -13.86 -41.57 17.31
CA ALA A 121 -15.30 -41.80 17.40
C ALA A 121 -16.12 -40.61 16.85
N PRO A 122 -17.39 -40.80 16.47
CA PRO A 122 -18.30 -39.68 16.24
C PRO A 122 -18.46 -38.84 17.51
N GLY A 123 -18.78 -37.57 17.35
CA GLY A 123 -18.97 -36.63 18.45
C GLY A 123 -20.39 -36.64 19.02
N PRO A 124 -20.63 -35.81 20.04
CA PRO A 124 -21.97 -35.53 20.55
C PRO A 124 -22.92 -35.09 19.43
N ASP A 125 -24.22 -35.28 19.66
CA ASP A 125 -25.31 -34.84 18.75
C ASP A 125 -25.19 -35.33 17.30
N GLY A 126 -24.50 -36.46 17.09
CA GLY A 126 -24.33 -37.07 15.78
C GLY A 126 -23.25 -36.43 14.91
N ALA A 127 -22.35 -35.61 15.47
CA ALA A 127 -21.24 -35.05 14.73
C ALA A 127 -20.39 -36.16 14.08
N PRO A 128 -20.17 -36.14 12.76
CA PRO A 128 -19.58 -37.29 12.08
C PRO A 128 -18.10 -37.43 12.40
N LYS A 129 -17.66 -38.68 12.53
CA LYS A 129 -16.25 -39.06 12.70
C LYS A 129 -15.40 -38.48 11.56
N ILE A 130 -14.22 -37.98 11.89
CA ILE A 130 -13.22 -37.52 10.90
C ILE A 130 -12.72 -38.72 10.10
N GLN A 131 -12.70 -38.61 8.78
CA GLN A 131 -12.22 -39.66 7.89
C GLN A 131 -10.69 -39.60 7.73
N PRO A 132 -10.02 -40.73 7.48
CA PRO A 132 -8.60 -40.75 7.10
C PRO A 132 -8.34 -39.87 5.88
N ILE A 133 -7.12 -39.33 5.78
CA ILE A 133 -6.72 -38.50 4.64
C ILE A 133 -6.85 -39.32 3.35
N PRO A 134 -7.56 -38.82 2.32
CA PRO A 134 -7.71 -39.52 1.06
C PRO A 134 -6.38 -40.00 0.45
N VAL A 135 -6.35 -41.25 0.01
CA VAL A 135 -5.21 -41.88 -0.66
C VAL A 135 -5.44 -41.83 -2.16
N LEU A 136 -4.98 -40.75 -2.80
CA LEU A 136 -5.05 -40.56 -4.25
C LEU A 136 -3.80 -39.84 -4.76
N ASN A 137 -3.64 -39.81 -6.08
CA ASN A 137 -2.73 -38.87 -6.74
C ASN A 137 -3.53 -37.63 -7.16
N GLY A 138 -3.34 -36.51 -6.46
CA GLY A 138 -4.11 -35.29 -6.68
C GLY A 138 -4.30 -34.42 -5.43
N ASN A 139 -5.17 -33.43 -5.54
CA ASN A 139 -5.36 -32.43 -4.49
C ASN A 139 -6.32 -32.93 -3.40
N VAL A 140 -5.93 -32.69 -2.15
CA VAL A 140 -6.78 -32.87 -0.97
C VAL A 140 -6.89 -31.54 -0.24
N LEU A 141 -8.10 -31.04 -0.09
CA LEU A 141 -8.38 -29.86 0.72
C LEU A 141 -8.41 -30.28 2.19
N VAL A 142 -7.65 -29.54 3.01
CA VAL A 142 -7.75 -29.51 4.47
C VAL A 142 -8.62 -28.32 4.83
N TYR A 143 -9.72 -28.55 5.53
CA TYR A 143 -10.66 -27.49 5.89
C TYR A 143 -11.08 -27.61 7.35
N LEU A 144 -11.41 -26.47 7.92
CA LEU A 144 -12.03 -26.31 9.22
C LEU A 144 -13.55 -26.46 9.08
N ASP A 145 -14.13 -27.30 9.92
CA ASP A 145 -15.56 -27.54 10.07
C ASP A 145 -15.99 -27.04 11.45
N ILE A 146 -16.85 -26.02 11.49
CA ILE A 146 -17.28 -25.33 12.70
C ILE A 146 -18.78 -25.55 12.89
N SER A 147 -19.17 -25.90 14.11
CA SER A 147 -20.58 -26.00 14.48
C SER A 147 -20.83 -25.42 15.86
N GLU A 148 -22.09 -25.18 16.18
CA GLU A 148 -22.49 -24.77 17.52
C GLU A 148 -23.52 -25.77 18.03
N ARG A 149 -23.37 -26.19 19.29
CA ARG A 149 -24.28 -27.13 19.92
C ARG A 149 -24.54 -26.75 21.37
N LEU A 150 -25.56 -27.36 21.93
CA LEU A 150 -25.93 -27.17 23.32
C LEU A 150 -25.14 -28.12 24.23
N VAL A 151 -24.64 -27.58 25.34
CA VAL A 151 -23.99 -28.32 26.43
C VAL A 151 -24.87 -28.20 27.66
N THR A 152 -25.25 -29.35 28.24
CA THR A 152 -26.12 -29.46 29.41
C THR A 152 -25.33 -29.95 30.62
N ALA A 153 -25.95 -29.95 31.81
CA ALA A 153 -25.33 -30.45 33.03
C ALA A 153 -24.95 -31.94 32.99
N GLN A 154 -25.53 -32.71 32.06
CA GLN A 154 -25.17 -34.10 31.84
C GLN A 154 -23.74 -34.24 31.28
N GLU A 155 -23.34 -33.32 30.41
CA GLU A 155 -22.00 -33.29 29.84
C GLU A 155 -21.03 -32.49 30.72
N ASP A 156 -21.48 -31.34 31.25
CA ASP A 156 -20.71 -30.48 32.13
C ASP A 156 -21.40 -30.32 33.49
N PRO A 157 -21.09 -31.18 34.47
CA PRO A 157 -21.68 -31.11 35.81
C PRO A 157 -21.43 -29.79 36.55
N SER A 158 -20.47 -28.97 36.11
CA SER A 158 -20.20 -27.66 36.72
C SER A 158 -21.32 -26.63 36.50
N LEU A 159 -22.24 -26.91 35.57
CA LEU A 159 -23.44 -26.08 35.33
C LEU A 159 -24.49 -26.20 36.44
N VAL A 160 -24.36 -27.20 37.33
CA VAL A 160 -25.19 -27.32 38.54
C VAL A 160 -24.60 -26.43 39.63
N LEU A 161 -25.36 -25.40 40.01
CA LEU A 161 -24.94 -24.49 41.07
C LEU A 161 -25.11 -25.18 42.43
N SER A 162 -24.02 -25.29 43.20
CA SER A 162 -24.00 -25.98 44.50
C SER A 162 -25.05 -25.43 45.49
N GLY A 163 -25.35 -24.13 45.42
CA GLY A 163 -26.38 -23.50 46.26
C GLY A 163 -27.82 -23.72 45.81
N LEU A 164 -28.07 -24.11 44.55
CA LEU A 164 -29.42 -24.37 44.02
C LEU A 164 -29.75 -25.86 43.98
N GLY A 165 -28.74 -26.74 43.92
CA GLY A 165 -28.94 -28.18 43.79
C GLY A 165 -29.52 -28.63 42.45
N THR A 166 -29.61 -27.74 41.46
CA THR A 166 -30.12 -28.01 40.12
C THR A 166 -29.42 -27.15 39.08
N GLU A 167 -29.54 -27.52 37.80
CA GLU A 167 -29.01 -26.73 36.68
C GLU A 167 -29.76 -25.41 36.55
N SER A 168 -29.03 -24.31 36.32
CA SER A 168 -29.65 -22.99 36.12
C SER A 168 -29.93 -22.69 34.64
N CYS A 169 -29.04 -23.14 33.75
CA CYS A 169 -29.11 -22.92 32.31
C CYS A 169 -28.07 -23.78 31.58
N ALA A 170 -28.34 -24.11 30.32
CA ALA A 170 -27.39 -24.76 29.41
C ALA A 170 -26.42 -23.74 28.78
N ARG A 171 -25.40 -24.20 28.06
CA ARG A 171 -24.44 -23.35 27.33
C ARG A 171 -24.42 -23.69 25.85
N MET A 172 -24.40 -22.69 24.98
CA MET A 172 -24.01 -22.91 23.60
C MET A 172 -22.48 -22.99 23.53
N ARG A 173 -21.97 -24.07 22.96
CA ARG A 173 -20.54 -24.28 22.73
C ARG A 173 -20.29 -24.31 21.23
N ARG A 174 -19.28 -23.53 20.81
CA ARG A 174 -18.74 -23.61 19.47
C ARG A 174 -17.70 -24.73 19.42
N GLU A 175 -17.93 -25.67 18.54
CA GLU A 175 -17.04 -26.80 18.28
C GLU A 175 -16.36 -26.60 16.94
N TRP A 176 -15.19 -27.20 16.80
CA TRP A 176 -14.51 -27.25 15.52
C TRP A 176 -13.75 -28.57 15.36
N CYS A 177 -13.57 -28.97 14.11
CA CYS A 177 -12.60 -29.98 13.75
C CYS A 177 -12.00 -29.67 12.37
N VAL A 178 -10.83 -30.23 12.11
CA VAL A 178 -10.20 -30.19 10.80
C VAL A 178 -10.48 -31.50 10.08
N ARG A 179 -11.00 -31.39 8.86
CA ARG A 179 -11.35 -32.51 7.98
C ARG A 179 -10.58 -32.41 6.67
N THR A 180 -10.61 -33.51 5.91
CA THR A 180 -10.04 -33.57 4.57
C THR A 180 -11.05 -34.05 3.56
N ARG A 181 -10.95 -33.55 2.32
CA ARG A 181 -11.74 -34.03 1.19
C ARG A 181 -10.94 -33.97 -0.11
N VAL A 182 -11.38 -34.73 -1.11
CA VAL A 182 -10.79 -34.68 -2.45
C VAL A 182 -11.12 -33.35 -3.13
N GLY A 183 -10.16 -32.79 -3.85
CA GLY A 183 -10.30 -31.53 -4.58
C GLY A 183 -9.79 -30.32 -3.80
N THR A 184 -10.31 -29.14 -4.14
CA THR A 184 -9.88 -27.84 -3.59
C THR A 184 -11.04 -26.96 -3.12
N THR A 185 -12.27 -27.47 -3.18
CA THR A 185 -13.49 -26.72 -2.82
C THR A 185 -14.02 -27.15 -1.47
N ILE A 186 -14.47 -26.18 -0.67
CA ILE A 186 -15.15 -26.45 0.60
C ILE A 186 -16.51 -27.16 0.36
N PRO A 187 -17.03 -27.89 1.36
CA PRO A 187 -18.35 -28.50 1.25
C PRO A 187 -19.47 -27.50 0.94
N ALA A 188 -20.34 -27.89 0.02
CA ALA A 188 -21.48 -27.09 -0.43
C ALA A 188 -22.78 -27.92 -0.42
N PRO A 189 -23.96 -27.28 -0.40
CA PRO A 189 -25.24 -27.99 -0.47
C PRO A 189 -25.30 -28.97 -1.65
N GLY A 190 -25.60 -30.23 -1.36
CA GLY A 190 -25.61 -31.33 -2.34
C GLY A 190 -24.43 -32.29 -2.21
N ASP A 191 -23.35 -31.89 -1.55
CA ASP A 191 -22.25 -32.80 -1.22
C ASP A 191 -22.62 -33.75 -0.07
N THR A 192 -22.03 -34.94 -0.07
CA THR A 192 -22.27 -35.96 0.98
C THR A 192 -21.68 -35.61 2.34
N ASP A 193 -20.65 -34.75 2.35
CA ASP A 193 -19.96 -34.27 3.55
C ASP A 193 -20.43 -32.87 4.00
N PHE A 194 -21.44 -32.31 3.33
CA PHE A 194 -22.10 -31.07 3.75
C PHE A 194 -23.16 -31.34 4.84
N ILE A 195 -23.13 -30.52 5.88
CA ILE A 195 -24.02 -30.59 7.04
C ILE A 195 -24.65 -29.22 7.24
N ALA A 196 -25.98 -29.17 7.27
CA ALA A 196 -26.70 -27.92 7.52
C ALA A 196 -26.35 -27.36 8.91
N GLY A 197 -26.11 -26.05 8.99
CA GLY A 197 -25.73 -25.38 10.23
C GLY A 197 -24.23 -25.37 10.53
N HIS A 198 -23.44 -26.13 9.78
CA HIS A 198 -21.98 -26.07 9.87
C HIS A 198 -21.42 -24.95 8.99
N VAL A 199 -20.26 -24.43 9.38
CA VAL A 199 -19.49 -23.43 8.65
C VAL A 199 -18.14 -24.03 8.26
N TYR A 200 -17.75 -23.84 6.99
CA TYR A 200 -16.55 -24.42 6.43
C TYR A 200 -15.54 -23.34 6.03
N TYR A 201 -14.26 -23.56 6.33
CA TYR A 201 -13.18 -22.65 5.95
C TYR A 201 -11.94 -23.42 5.49
N GLY A 202 -11.40 -23.08 4.31
CA GLY A 202 -10.22 -23.72 3.76
C GLY A 202 -8.94 -23.34 4.50
N LEU A 203 -8.15 -24.34 4.91
CA LEU A 203 -6.88 -24.13 5.62
C LEU A 203 -5.68 -24.35 4.70
N ALA A 204 -5.62 -25.50 4.02
CA ALA A 204 -4.51 -25.83 3.14
C ALA A 204 -4.95 -26.78 2.03
N VAL A 205 -4.18 -26.84 0.95
CA VAL A 205 -4.30 -27.88 -0.08
C VAL A 205 -3.04 -28.74 -0.04
N ILE A 206 -3.22 -30.06 0.04
CA ILE A 206 -2.14 -31.05 -0.02
C ILE A 206 -2.12 -31.67 -1.41
N ALA A 207 -1.00 -31.55 -2.11
CA ALA A 207 -0.74 -32.26 -3.36
C ALA A 207 -0.27 -33.69 -3.04
N ARG A 208 -1.22 -34.63 -2.97
CA ARG A 208 -0.94 -36.04 -2.64
C ARG A 208 -0.33 -36.77 -3.83
N GLN A 209 0.65 -37.62 -3.54
CA GLN A 209 1.34 -38.46 -4.52
C GLN A 209 1.33 -39.92 -4.07
N LEU A 210 1.43 -40.84 -5.04
CA LEU A 210 1.53 -42.28 -4.84
C LEU A 210 2.81 -42.82 -5.53
N ILE A 211 3.55 -43.75 -4.91
CA ILE A 211 4.76 -44.40 -5.50
C ILE A 211 4.40 -45.68 -6.28
N THR A 212 3.27 -46.30 -5.97
CA THR A 212 2.66 -47.45 -6.64
C THR A 212 1.14 -47.29 -6.44
N PRO A 213 0.23 -47.91 -7.22
CA PRO A 213 -1.14 -47.38 -7.42
C PRO A 213 -1.99 -47.20 -6.15
N THR A 214 -1.54 -47.71 -5.01
CA THR A 214 -2.21 -47.63 -3.70
C THR A 214 -1.34 -47.06 -2.57
N THR A 215 -0.04 -46.84 -2.75
CA THR A 215 0.87 -46.49 -1.64
C THR A 215 1.12 -44.99 -1.57
N ALA A 216 0.57 -44.36 -0.53
CA ALA A 216 0.75 -42.93 -0.25
C ALA A 216 2.20 -42.56 0.08
N VAL A 217 2.68 -41.48 -0.52
CA VAL A 217 3.95 -40.84 -0.14
C VAL A 217 3.77 -40.06 1.16
N ALA A 218 4.88 -39.92 1.91
CA ALA A 218 4.95 -39.02 3.05
C ALA A 218 4.49 -37.61 2.65
N ILE A 219 3.67 -36.99 3.49
CA ILE A 219 3.26 -35.60 3.31
C ILE A 219 4.46 -34.74 3.66
N LEU A 220 5.08 -34.14 2.65
CA LEU A 220 6.19 -33.20 2.80
C LEU A 220 5.67 -31.77 2.87
N GLN A 221 6.41 -30.89 3.53
CA GLN A 221 5.99 -29.48 3.68
C GLN A 221 5.81 -28.79 2.31
N THR A 222 6.64 -29.14 1.33
CA THR A 222 6.56 -28.61 -0.05
C THR A 222 5.29 -29.04 -0.79
N ALA A 223 4.60 -30.08 -0.34
CA ALA A 223 3.33 -30.53 -0.91
C ALA A 223 2.11 -29.79 -0.30
N ILE A 224 2.31 -28.99 0.76
CA ILE A 224 1.25 -28.27 1.46
C ILE A 224 1.27 -26.82 1.00
N THR A 225 0.15 -26.37 0.43
CA THR A 225 -0.10 -24.97 0.10
C THR A 225 -1.04 -24.37 1.14
N ASP A 226 -0.57 -23.39 1.92
CA ASP A 226 -1.38 -22.60 2.85
C ASP A 226 -2.32 -21.67 2.06
N ILE A 227 -3.63 -21.79 2.27
CA ILE A 227 -4.65 -20.99 1.59
C ILE A 227 -5.39 -20.06 2.55
N ARG A 228 -4.98 -20.01 3.83
CA ARG A 228 -5.62 -19.16 4.82
C ARG A 228 -5.40 -17.68 4.49
N HIS A 229 -6.46 -16.89 4.60
CA HIS A 229 -6.33 -15.45 4.72
C HIS A 229 -5.69 -15.13 6.08
N LYS A 230 -4.65 -14.28 6.06
CA LYS A 230 -3.87 -13.88 7.24
C LYS A 230 -3.85 -12.37 7.38
N GLY A 231 -3.62 -11.90 8.60
CA GLY A 231 -3.55 -10.46 8.89
C GLY A 231 -4.93 -9.81 8.80
N LEU A 232 -5.96 -10.45 9.34
CA LEU A 232 -7.29 -9.83 9.50
C LEU A 232 -7.26 -8.81 10.63
N SER A 233 -6.70 -7.65 10.32
CA SER A 233 -6.85 -6.43 11.11
C SER A 233 -6.95 -5.24 10.17
N ILE A 234 -7.72 -4.21 10.56
CA ILE A 234 -7.82 -2.96 9.80
C ILE A 234 -6.43 -2.33 9.62
N SER A 235 -5.55 -2.43 10.63
CA SER A 235 -4.16 -1.97 10.54
C SER A 235 -3.33 -2.74 9.51
N ALA A 236 -3.53 -4.06 9.39
CA ALA A 236 -2.85 -4.85 8.37
C ALA A 236 -3.38 -4.54 6.96
N LEU A 237 -4.68 -4.28 6.81
CA LEU A 237 -5.26 -3.80 5.55
C LEU A 237 -4.69 -2.42 5.16
N GLU A 238 -4.63 -1.47 6.11
CA GLU A 238 -4.01 -0.16 5.91
C GLU A 238 -2.54 -0.29 5.49
N LYS A 239 -1.74 -1.12 6.17
CA LYS A 239 -0.33 -1.37 5.81
C LYS A 239 -0.19 -1.96 4.40
N ARG A 240 -1.08 -2.89 4.02
CA ARG A 240 -1.08 -3.49 2.67
C ARG A 240 -1.49 -2.48 1.61
N LEU A 241 -2.48 -1.64 1.90
CA LEU A 241 -2.93 -0.58 1.01
C LEU A 241 -1.82 0.46 0.82
N ALA A 242 -1.23 0.96 1.91
CA ALA A 242 -0.09 1.87 1.86
C ALA A 242 1.10 1.26 1.09
N LYS A 243 1.34 -0.05 1.22
CA LYS A 243 2.35 -0.75 0.42
C LYS A 243 1.99 -0.78 -1.07
N LEU A 244 0.74 -1.08 -1.42
CA LEU A 244 0.26 -1.03 -2.80
C LEU A 244 0.35 0.37 -3.38
N GLU A 245 -0.08 1.39 -2.65
CA GLU A 245 0.06 2.81 -3.03
C GLU A 245 1.54 3.15 -3.27
N SER A 246 2.45 2.70 -2.39
CA SER A 246 3.90 2.91 -2.60
C SER A 246 4.48 2.20 -3.82
N LEU A 247 3.85 1.12 -4.29
CA LEU A 247 4.31 0.36 -5.45
C LEU A 247 3.66 0.86 -6.74
N LEU A 248 2.41 1.30 -6.68
CA LEU A 248 1.58 1.62 -7.84
C LEU A 248 1.47 3.12 -8.11
N LEU A 249 1.54 3.96 -7.08
CA LEU A 249 1.28 5.41 -7.21
C LEU A 249 2.52 6.27 -7.00
N LEU A 250 3.44 5.90 -6.11
CA LEU A 250 4.66 6.70 -5.93
C LEU A 250 5.61 6.56 -7.15
N PRO A 251 6.18 7.68 -7.64
CA PRO A 251 7.20 7.65 -8.68
C PRO A 251 8.48 7.01 -8.12
N ALA A 252 9.24 6.29 -8.95
CA ALA A 252 10.52 5.74 -8.53
C ALA A 252 11.51 5.71 -9.68
N PHE A 253 12.77 6.09 -9.42
CA PHE A 253 13.84 5.97 -10.40
C PHE A 253 14.23 4.51 -10.66
N SER A 254 14.84 4.27 -11.82
CA SER A 254 15.45 2.99 -12.21
C SER A 254 16.64 2.64 -11.30
N ALA A 255 17.26 1.48 -11.54
CA ALA A 255 18.44 1.08 -10.78
C ALA A 255 19.57 2.14 -10.89
N PRO A 256 20.38 2.35 -9.82
CA PRO A 256 21.50 3.27 -9.86
C PRO A 256 22.42 2.97 -11.05
N GLY A 257 22.88 4.00 -11.76
CA GLY A 257 23.68 3.84 -12.97
C GLY A 257 22.97 4.33 -14.24
N GLY A 258 21.64 4.21 -14.30
CA GLY A 258 20.83 4.57 -15.47
C GLY A 258 19.66 5.51 -15.18
N GLN A 259 19.66 6.21 -14.03
CA GLN A 259 18.51 7.05 -13.65
C GLN A 259 18.44 8.34 -14.47
N LEU A 260 19.61 8.85 -14.90
CA LEU A 260 19.77 10.11 -15.62
C LEU A 260 20.57 9.87 -16.90
N VAL A 261 20.00 10.22 -18.06
CA VAL A 261 20.64 10.01 -19.37
C VAL A 261 20.52 11.28 -20.22
N PRO A 262 21.63 11.98 -20.52
CA PRO A 262 22.99 11.80 -19.99
C PRO A 262 23.13 12.25 -18.52
N LYS A 263 24.22 11.85 -17.84
CA LYS A 263 24.54 12.30 -16.46
C LYS A 263 25.23 13.67 -16.39
N THR A 264 25.60 14.22 -17.53
CA THR A 264 26.22 15.54 -17.63
C THR A 264 25.65 16.31 -18.81
N GLY A 265 25.64 17.64 -18.73
CA GLY A 265 25.14 18.47 -19.81
C GLY A 265 25.26 19.96 -19.52
N LEU A 266 25.03 20.77 -20.54
CA LEU A 266 24.94 22.22 -20.43
C LEU A 266 23.51 22.62 -20.03
N VAL A 267 23.36 23.83 -19.50
CA VAL A 267 22.04 24.46 -19.33
C VAL A 267 21.31 24.48 -20.68
N GLY A 268 20.02 24.10 -20.68
CA GLY A 268 19.21 24.01 -21.89
C GLY A 268 19.28 22.67 -22.63
N ASN A 269 20.21 21.76 -22.28
CA ASN A 269 20.20 20.41 -22.83
C ASN A 269 19.03 19.60 -22.29
N VAL A 270 18.59 18.59 -23.04
CA VAL A 270 17.57 17.63 -22.59
C VAL A 270 18.23 16.48 -21.83
N VAL A 271 17.65 16.13 -20.69
CA VAL A 271 18.01 14.97 -19.86
C VAL A 271 16.80 14.08 -19.69
N LYS A 272 16.99 12.79 -19.90
CA LYS A 272 15.97 11.76 -19.67
C LYS A 272 16.12 11.19 -18.27
N LEU A 273 14.99 11.06 -17.59
CA LEU A 273 14.82 10.44 -16.29
C LEU A 273 14.17 9.08 -16.51
N GLU A 274 14.82 8.01 -16.06
CA GLU A 274 14.27 6.66 -16.18
C GLU A 274 13.75 6.13 -14.85
N GLY A 275 12.60 5.45 -14.90
CA GLY A 275 11.92 4.98 -13.71
C GLY A 275 10.58 4.33 -13.96
N ARG A 276 9.63 4.59 -13.07
CA ARG A 276 8.24 4.14 -13.16
C ARG A 276 7.30 5.17 -12.54
N ASN A 277 6.03 5.08 -12.93
CA ASN A 277 4.92 5.91 -12.44
C ASN A 277 5.13 7.41 -12.66
N PHE A 278 5.90 7.77 -13.70
CA PHE A 278 6.22 9.16 -13.99
C PHE A 278 5.10 9.92 -14.75
N ASN A 279 4.09 9.22 -15.26
CA ASN A 279 2.93 9.79 -15.96
C ASN A 279 1.67 9.87 -15.09
N ILE A 280 1.79 9.75 -13.76
CA ILE A 280 0.65 9.92 -12.86
C ILE A 280 0.40 11.42 -12.67
N GLY A 281 -0.61 11.94 -13.36
CA GLY A 281 -0.88 13.37 -13.38
C GLY A 281 0.20 14.13 -14.14
N THR A 282 0.54 15.34 -13.67
CA THR A 282 1.59 16.17 -14.29
C THR A 282 2.85 16.16 -13.43
N PRO A 283 3.93 15.47 -13.85
CA PRO A 283 5.15 15.41 -13.06
C PRO A 283 5.82 16.78 -12.98
N THR A 284 6.34 17.07 -11.79
CA THR A 284 7.24 18.20 -11.55
C THR A 284 8.62 17.67 -11.23
N VAL A 285 9.64 18.17 -11.94
CA VAL A 285 11.02 17.76 -11.78
C VAL A 285 11.84 18.94 -11.29
N THR A 286 12.71 18.71 -10.32
CA THR A 286 13.64 19.72 -9.83
C THR A 286 15.08 19.23 -9.88
N PHE A 287 16.01 20.13 -10.21
CA PHE A 287 17.45 19.92 -10.07
C PHE A 287 17.90 20.74 -8.86
N GLY A 288 18.24 20.05 -7.77
CA GLY A 288 18.27 20.67 -6.45
C GLY A 288 16.91 21.32 -6.14
N ASN A 289 16.89 22.65 -6.03
CA ASN A 289 15.70 23.44 -5.70
C ASN A 289 15.06 24.15 -6.91
N ILE A 290 15.60 23.99 -8.12
CA ILE A 290 15.10 24.69 -9.31
C ILE A 290 14.26 23.73 -10.16
N ALA A 291 13.03 24.14 -10.47
CA ALA A 291 12.13 23.39 -11.34
C ALA A 291 12.62 23.37 -12.79
N ALA A 292 12.59 22.18 -13.40
CA ALA A 292 12.86 21.95 -14.80
C ALA A 292 11.57 21.92 -15.61
N VAL A 293 11.67 22.26 -16.90
CA VAL A 293 10.54 22.22 -17.83
C VAL A 293 10.55 20.89 -18.59
N LEU A 294 9.38 20.27 -18.71
CA LEU A 294 9.20 19.07 -19.52
C LEU A 294 9.44 19.40 -21.00
N SER A 295 10.31 18.63 -21.65
CA SER A 295 10.61 18.78 -23.08
C SER A 295 9.67 17.95 -23.98
N ALA A 296 9.02 16.94 -23.41
CA ALA A 296 8.07 16.05 -24.07
C ALA A 296 7.04 15.50 -23.07
N PRO A 297 5.88 14.99 -23.52
CA PRO A 297 4.93 14.32 -22.66
C PRO A 297 5.58 13.14 -21.90
N PRO A 298 5.36 13.01 -20.59
CA PRO A 298 5.95 11.93 -19.80
C PRO A 298 5.30 10.59 -20.16
N THR A 299 6.09 9.53 -20.11
CA THR A 299 5.59 8.15 -20.13
C THR A 299 5.65 7.57 -18.73
N SER A 300 5.11 6.37 -18.53
CA SER A 300 5.21 5.72 -17.22
C SER A 300 6.66 5.46 -16.82
N GLY A 301 7.57 5.22 -17.78
CA GLY A 301 8.96 4.85 -17.51
C GLY A 301 10.01 5.92 -17.81
N GLU A 302 9.66 6.99 -18.52
CA GLU A 302 10.60 8.02 -18.95
C GLU A 302 9.99 9.42 -18.87
N VAL A 303 10.76 10.38 -18.34
CA VAL A 303 10.47 11.82 -18.45
C VAL A 303 11.68 12.54 -19.05
N ALA A 304 11.47 13.32 -20.10
CA ALA A 304 12.50 14.16 -20.68
C ALA A 304 12.33 15.62 -20.22
N VAL A 305 13.35 16.17 -19.56
CA VAL A 305 13.36 17.54 -19.03
C VAL A 305 14.49 18.37 -19.61
N VAL A 306 14.28 19.68 -19.72
CA VAL A 306 15.33 20.65 -20.07
C VAL A 306 16.07 21.04 -18.79
N VAL A 307 17.41 20.96 -18.81
CA VAL A 307 18.27 21.39 -17.69
C VAL A 307 18.00 22.87 -17.41
N PRO A 308 17.48 23.24 -16.23
CA PRO A 308 17.15 24.62 -15.91
C PRO A 308 18.42 25.46 -15.71
N ASN A 309 18.27 26.78 -15.66
CA ASN A 309 19.41 27.69 -15.48
C ASN A 309 20.06 27.49 -14.11
N LEU A 310 21.15 26.72 -14.09
CA LEU A 310 21.87 26.33 -12.89
C LEU A 310 23.36 26.70 -13.02
N PRO A 311 24.01 27.08 -11.92
CA PRO A 311 25.47 27.16 -11.86
C PRO A 311 26.14 25.84 -12.24
N ASN A 312 27.44 25.90 -12.58
CA ASN A 312 28.26 24.70 -12.68
C ASN A 312 28.29 24.01 -11.31
N GLY A 313 27.95 22.72 -11.30
CA GLY A 313 27.88 21.96 -10.08
C GLY A 313 27.25 20.58 -10.28
N VAL A 314 27.24 19.82 -9.19
CA VAL A 314 26.63 18.50 -9.10
C VAL A 314 25.29 18.65 -8.39
N TYR A 315 24.22 18.16 -9.02
CA TYR A 315 22.86 18.30 -8.54
C TYR A 315 22.20 16.93 -8.39
N THR A 316 21.39 16.76 -7.36
CA THR A 316 20.40 15.69 -7.29
C THR A 316 19.17 16.08 -8.10
N VAL A 317 18.50 15.10 -8.69
CA VAL A 317 17.25 15.33 -9.41
C VAL A 317 16.12 14.72 -8.62
N SER A 318 15.07 15.50 -8.35
CA SER A 318 13.89 15.03 -7.66
C SER A 318 12.68 15.11 -8.58
N ILE A 319 11.77 14.14 -8.46
CA ILE A 319 10.52 14.12 -9.21
C ILE A 319 9.34 13.95 -8.24
N SER A 320 8.30 14.74 -8.44
CA SER A 320 7.00 14.59 -7.77
C SER A 320 5.91 14.44 -8.81
N THR A 321 4.91 13.62 -8.50
CA THR A 321 3.74 13.35 -9.35
C THR A 321 2.47 13.49 -8.52
N ASP A 322 1.30 13.43 -9.16
CA ASP A 322 0.03 13.46 -8.41
C ASP A 322 -0.15 12.18 -7.54
N GLY A 323 0.63 11.13 -7.82
CA GLY A 323 0.70 9.92 -6.99
C GLY A 323 1.61 10.04 -5.76
N GLY A 324 2.31 11.16 -5.57
CA GLY A 324 3.19 11.44 -4.45
C GLY A 324 4.61 11.86 -4.84
N GLY A 325 5.48 12.05 -3.84
CA GLY A 325 6.85 12.54 -3.98
C GLY A 325 7.19 13.66 -2.99
N PRO A 326 8.40 14.25 -3.03
CA PRO A 326 9.44 14.02 -4.03
C PRO A 326 10.23 12.72 -3.81
N VAL A 327 10.61 12.07 -4.90
CA VAL A 327 11.61 10.99 -4.92
C VAL A 327 12.88 11.50 -5.59
N THR A 328 14.03 11.30 -4.95
CA THR A 328 15.32 11.87 -5.36
C THR A 328 16.22 10.79 -5.95
N SER A 329 16.90 11.13 -7.05
CA SER A 329 17.85 10.26 -7.72
C SER A 329 19.06 9.97 -6.83
N VAL A 330 19.59 8.75 -6.95
CA VAL A 330 20.90 8.36 -6.39
C VAL A 330 22.02 8.79 -7.35
N ASP A 331 21.77 8.70 -8.66
CA ASP A 331 22.65 9.30 -9.66
C ASP A 331 22.62 10.83 -9.53
N HIS A 332 23.77 11.45 -9.73
CA HIS A 332 23.90 12.90 -9.77
C HIS A 332 24.00 13.41 -11.22
N PHE A 333 23.46 14.60 -11.45
CA PHE A 333 23.64 15.32 -12.71
C PHE A 333 24.73 16.38 -12.55
N THR A 334 25.74 16.38 -13.42
CA THR A 334 26.77 17.44 -13.44
C THR A 334 26.47 18.45 -14.53
N VAL A 335 26.14 19.67 -14.13
CA VAL A 335 25.99 20.80 -15.06
C VAL A 335 27.39 21.27 -15.42
N LEU A 336 27.79 21.07 -16.67
CA LEU A 336 29.09 21.50 -17.17
C LEU A 336 29.02 22.99 -17.52
N GLY A 337 30.00 23.76 -17.05
CA GLY A 337 30.24 25.10 -17.59
C GLY A 337 30.79 24.97 -19.01
N GLY A 338 30.25 25.74 -19.97
CA GLY A 338 31.00 26.02 -21.19
C GLY A 338 32.38 26.54 -20.80
N GLY A 339 33.45 25.95 -21.33
CA GLY A 339 34.83 26.19 -20.89
C GLY A 339 35.14 27.69 -20.72
N GLY A 340 35.32 28.10 -19.46
CA GLY A 340 35.51 29.49 -19.05
C GLY A 340 35.14 29.70 -17.58
N GLY A 341 35.80 28.96 -16.68
CA GLY A 341 35.56 29.02 -15.24
C GLY A 341 35.92 30.38 -14.64
N GLY A 342 34.89 31.17 -14.37
CA GLY A 342 34.87 32.33 -13.48
C GLY A 342 33.42 32.61 -13.08
N PRO A 343 33.15 33.38 -12.01
CA PRO A 343 31.79 33.81 -11.71
C PRO A 343 31.15 34.39 -12.97
N VAL A 344 29.91 33.99 -13.29
CA VAL A 344 29.12 34.61 -14.36
C VAL A 344 28.88 36.07 -13.97
N ASN A 345 29.82 36.92 -14.35
CA ASN A 345 29.72 38.35 -14.15
C ASN A 345 28.58 38.87 -15.03
N GLY A 346 27.79 39.79 -14.48
CA GLY A 346 26.79 40.51 -15.27
C GLY A 346 27.41 41.18 -16.50
N PRO A 347 26.58 41.61 -17.46
CA PRO A 347 27.09 42.38 -18.60
C PRO A 347 27.81 43.61 -18.08
N THR A 348 28.98 43.94 -18.66
CA THR A 348 29.66 45.21 -18.38
C THR A 348 29.71 46.04 -19.64
N LEU A 349 29.73 47.36 -19.50
CA LEU A 349 30.01 48.28 -20.60
C LEU A 349 31.46 48.74 -20.51
N ASP A 350 32.07 49.03 -21.65
CA ASP A 350 33.38 49.69 -21.70
C ASP A 350 33.29 51.04 -20.96
N PRO A 351 34.14 51.27 -19.92
CA PRO A 351 34.06 52.47 -19.11
C PRO A 351 34.46 53.75 -19.85
N ALA A 352 35.29 53.64 -20.90
CA ALA A 352 35.71 54.79 -21.71
C ALA A 352 34.74 55.01 -22.88
N THR A 353 34.37 53.93 -23.57
CA THR A 353 33.58 54.00 -24.81
C THR A 353 32.44 52.96 -24.83
N PRO A 354 31.40 53.14 -23.98
CA PRO A 354 30.35 52.13 -23.83
C PRO A 354 29.51 51.92 -25.11
N PHE A 355 29.42 52.95 -25.96
CA PHE A 355 28.73 52.89 -27.24
C PHE A 355 29.14 54.05 -28.17
N VAL A 356 29.05 53.82 -29.49
CA VAL A 356 29.33 54.77 -30.57
C VAL A 356 28.34 54.56 -31.73
N PRO A 357 27.78 55.63 -32.35
CA PRO A 357 27.93 57.05 -32.03
C PRO A 357 27.17 57.49 -30.77
N LYS A 358 27.48 58.70 -30.24
CA LYS A 358 26.81 59.26 -29.04
C LYS A 358 25.47 59.93 -29.31
N SER A 359 25.13 60.12 -30.59
CA SER A 359 23.85 60.64 -31.05
C SER A 359 23.49 60.06 -32.42
N GLY A 360 22.22 60.11 -32.78
CA GLY A 360 21.75 59.66 -34.09
C GLY A 360 20.24 59.66 -34.23
N PRO A 361 19.72 59.71 -35.48
CA PRO A 361 18.30 59.59 -35.77
C PRO A 361 17.82 58.14 -35.64
N LYS A 362 16.49 57.93 -35.70
CA LYS A 362 15.88 56.60 -35.83
C LYS A 362 16.55 55.77 -36.93
N GLY A 363 16.81 54.49 -36.63
CA GLY A 363 17.39 53.53 -37.57
C GLY A 363 18.91 53.61 -37.71
N GLN A 364 19.58 54.59 -37.08
CA GLN A 364 21.04 54.63 -37.02
C GLN A 364 21.59 53.40 -36.28
N ASN A 365 22.66 52.80 -36.79
CA ASN A 365 23.35 51.72 -36.08
C ASN A 365 24.20 52.29 -34.94
N VAL A 366 24.05 51.70 -33.76
CA VAL A 366 24.84 51.98 -32.56
C VAL A 366 25.58 50.71 -32.16
N VAL A 367 26.90 50.80 -32.06
CA VAL A 367 27.76 49.74 -31.56
C VAL A 367 27.96 49.95 -30.07
N ILE A 368 27.61 48.95 -29.27
CA ILE A 368 27.76 48.90 -27.81
C ILE A 368 28.93 47.96 -27.51
N THR A 369 29.90 48.43 -26.75
CA THR A 369 31.13 47.67 -26.42
C THR A 369 31.15 47.32 -24.95
N GLY A 370 31.53 46.08 -24.61
CA GLY A 370 31.51 45.59 -23.24
C GLY A 370 31.95 44.14 -23.11
N THR A 371 31.44 43.43 -22.12
CA THR A 371 31.68 42.00 -21.93
C THR A 371 30.41 41.25 -21.53
N ASN A 372 30.40 39.92 -21.69
CA ASN A 372 29.32 39.00 -21.31
C ASN A 372 28.00 39.24 -22.07
N PHE A 373 28.07 39.67 -23.33
CA PHE A 373 26.88 39.90 -24.18
C PHE A 373 26.37 38.64 -24.89
N ASN A 374 27.04 37.50 -24.76
CA ASN A 374 26.62 36.21 -25.30
C ASN A 374 25.74 35.40 -24.32
N GLN A 375 25.30 36.01 -23.22
CA GLN A 375 24.45 35.37 -22.22
C GLN A 375 22.98 35.31 -22.71
N PRO A 376 22.20 34.27 -22.33
CA PRO A 376 20.79 34.17 -22.70
C PRO A 376 19.96 35.40 -22.30
N GLY A 377 18.87 35.66 -23.01
CA GLY A 377 17.97 36.79 -22.71
C GLY A 377 18.55 38.16 -23.06
N LEU A 378 19.54 38.22 -23.96
CA LEU A 378 20.12 39.47 -24.44
C LEU A 378 19.03 40.40 -25.00
N ALA A 379 18.85 41.54 -24.35
CA ALA A 379 17.97 42.61 -24.82
C ALA A 379 18.64 43.97 -24.61
N VAL A 380 18.42 44.89 -25.53
CA VAL A 380 18.91 46.27 -25.44
C VAL A 380 17.72 47.21 -25.53
N SER A 381 17.72 48.26 -24.71
CA SER A 381 16.67 49.28 -24.71
C SER A 381 17.28 50.68 -24.59
N PHE A 382 16.60 51.66 -25.20
CA PHE A 382 16.88 53.09 -25.04
C PHE A 382 15.76 53.66 -24.14
N GLY A 383 16.11 53.97 -22.88
CA GLY A 383 15.13 54.23 -21.84
C GLY A 383 14.26 53.00 -21.59
N VAL A 384 12.97 53.12 -21.89
CA VAL A 384 12.00 52.01 -21.80
C VAL A 384 11.69 51.36 -23.14
N THR A 385 12.23 51.89 -24.25
CA THR A 385 11.90 51.44 -25.60
C THR A 385 12.91 50.39 -26.07
N PRO A 386 12.48 49.14 -26.38
CA PRO A 386 13.37 48.11 -26.88
C PRO A 386 14.00 48.48 -28.23
N ALA A 387 15.27 48.12 -28.41
CA ALA A 387 16.01 48.26 -29.65
C ALA A 387 16.10 46.92 -30.39
N VAL A 388 16.22 46.97 -31.71
CA VAL A 388 16.45 45.77 -32.53
C VAL A 388 17.95 45.50 -32.61
N ILE A 389 18.37 44.30 -32.19
CA ILE A 389 19.75 43.82 -32.29
C ILE A 389 20.00 43.35 -33.72
N VAL A 390 20.95 43.97 -34.40
CA VAL A 390 21.38 43.65 -35.76
C VAL A 390 22.44 42.56 -35.75
N ASN A 391 23.37 42.62 -34.80
CA ASN A 391 24.41 41.61 -34.60
C ASN A 391 24.91 41.65 -33.16
N SER A 392 25.42 40.54 -32.64
CA SER A 392 25.99 40.47 -31.28
C SER A 392 27.13 39.45 -31.22
N SER A 393 28.16 39.77 -30.43
CA SER A 393 29.25 38.90 -30.01
C SER A 393 29.37 38.96 -28.48
N ALA A 394 30.34 38.25 -27.88
CA ALA A 394 30.59 38.33 -26.44
C ALA A 394 31.02 39.73 -25.95
N THR A 395 31.56 40.58 -26.83
CA THR A 395 32.15 41.89 -26.49
C THR A 395 31.54 43.08 -27.22
N GLN A 396 30.69 42.85 -28.23
CA GLN A 396 30.03 43.93 -28.97
C GLN A 396 28.58 43.58 -29.32
N ILE A 397 27.70 44.57 -29.28
CA ILE A 397 26.33 44.48 -29.80
C ILE A 397 26.14 45.62 -30.79
N THR A 398 25.57 45.34 -31.95
CA THR A 398 25.10 46.36 -32.88
C THR A 398 23.58 46.40 -32.82
N VAL A 399 23.02 47.56 -32.49
CA VAL A 399 21.56 47.79 -32.44
C VAL A 399 21.16 48.93 -33.37
N THR A 400 19.90 48.98 -33.77
CA THR A 400 19.32 50.16 -34.44
C THR A 400 18.57 51.04 -33.44
N VAL A 401 18.73 52.36 -33.57
CA VAL A 401 18.01 53.32 -32.73
C VAL A 401 16.50 53.19 -32.98
N PRO A 402 15.67 52.89 -31.96
CA PRO A 402 14.23 52.79 -32.12
C PRO A 402 13.58 54.16 -32.36
N THR A 403 12.25 54.20 -32.56
CA THR A 403 11.54 55.49 -32.70
C THR A 403 11.49 56.17 -31.34
N LEU A 404 12.24 57.26 -31.18
CA LEU A 404 12.37 58.03 -29.94
C LEU A 404 12.06 59.51 -30.22
N VAL A 405 11.68 60.26 -29.19
CA VAL A 405 11.59 61.73 -29.25
C VAL A 405 13.00 62.30 -29.11
N ALA A 406 13.30 63.45 -29.72
CA ALA A 406 14.61 64.07 -29.58
C ALA A 406 14.94 64.35 -28.09
N GLY A 407 16.09 63.86 -27.62
CA GLY A 407 16.47 63.95 -26.21
C GLY A 407 17.44 62.87 -25.73
N PRO A 408 17.93 62.96 -24.48
CA PRO A 408 18.86 62.01 -23.89
C PRO A 408 18.18 60.73 -23.40
N TYR A 409 18.73 59.55 -23.73
CA TYR A 409 18.27 58.24 -23.28
C TYR A 409 19.41 57.40 -22.72
N THR A 410 19.15 56.71 -21.60
CA THR A 410 20.04 55.68 -21.05
C THR A 410 19.92 54.40 -21.88
N ILE A 411 21.04 53.80 -22.27
CA ILE A 411 21.04 52.48 -22.90
C ILE A 411 21.16 51.42 -21.81
N THR A 412 20.22 50.47 -21.78
CA THR A 412 20.25 49.35 -20.84
C THR A 412 20.44 48.05 -21.61
N VAL A 413 21.47 47.28 -21.24
CA VAL A 413 21.73 45.92 -21.72
C VAL A 413 21.32 44.95 -20.64
N ASN A 414 20.36 44.07 -20.96
CA ASN A 414 19.88 43.03 -20.07
C ASN A 414 20.35 41.67 -20.57
N THR A 415 20.80 40.82 -19.65
CA THR A 415 21.01 39.40 -19.87
C THR A 415 20.47 38.61 -18.68
N SER A 416 20.43 37.30 -18.79
CA SER A 416 20.08 36.41 -17.68
C SER A 416 21.03 36.51 -16.48
N ALA A 417 22.22 37.10 -16.64
CA ALA A 417 23.21 37.29 -15.57
C ALA A 417 23.13 38.68 -14.89
N GLY A 418 22.29 39.60 -15.39
CA GLY A 418 22.09 40.93 -14.81
C GLY A 418 21.81 42.01 -15.85
N ALA A 419 21.68 43.24 -15.37
CA ALA A 419 21.43 44.42 -16.20
C ALA A 419 22.54 45.45 -15.98
N ILE A 420 22.94 46.14 -17.04
CA ILE A 420 23.86 47.27 -16.97
C ILE A 420 23.30 48.45 -17.76
N ALA A 421 23.38 49.64 -17.16
CA ALA A 421 22.95 50.89 -17.76
C ALA A 421 24.16 51.73 -18.15
N SER A 422 24.07 52.47 -19.25
CA SER A 422 25.13 53.37 -19.68
C SER A 422 25.25 54.58 -18.75
N ALA A 423 26.48 54.91 -18.34
CA ALA A 423 26.74 56.08 -17.50
C ALA A 423 26.57 57.42 -18.24
N THR A 424 26.74 57.41 -19.57
CA THR A 424 26.47 58.56 -20.44
C THR A 424 25.22 58.30 -21.26
N PRO A 425 24.33 59.31 -21.44
CA PRO A 425 23.15 59.16 -22.28
C PRO A 425 23.52 59.15 -23.77
N PHE A 426 22.70 58.49 -24.57
CA PHE A 426 22.64 58.62 -26.02
C PHE A 426 21.65 59.74 -26.39
N ASN A 427 22.04 60.67 -27.25
CA ASN A 427 21.15 61.76 -27.67
C ASN A 427 20.43 61.40 -28.98
N ALA A 428 19.14 61.09 -28.89
CA ALA A 428 18.30 60.91 -30.08
C ALA A 428 18.09 62.25 -30.79
N LEU A 429 18.21 62.25 -32.12
CA LEU A 429 18.08 63.43 -32.99
C LEU A 429 16.73 63.49 -33.70
#